data_AF-A0AAW8KZH3-F1
#
_entry.id   AF-A0AAW8KZH3-F1
#
_cell.length_a   1.000
_cell.length_b   1.000
_cell.length_c   1.000
_cell.angle_alpha   90.00
_cell.angle_beta   90.00
_cell.angle_gamma   90.00
#
_symmetry.space_group_name_H-M   'P 1'
#
loop_
_entity.id
_entity.type
_entity.pdbx_description
1 polymer ?
#
loop_
_entity_poly.entity_id
_entity_poly.type
_entity_poly.pdbx_seq_one_letter_code
_entity_poly.pdbx_strand_id
1 'polypeptide(L)'
;LRDGAAGLFLAASKFPKIRETRAPKVAELRSVAAQLDPKYQFILQAPDVDPEGNPTVVKFSRKNQSQYVGSETPEGKQTKWSL
;
A
#
# COMPACT_ATOMS: atom_id res chain seq x y z
N LEU A 1 5.76 -9.37 -0.36
CA LEU A 1 4.82 -8.58 -1.20
C LEU A 1 4.14 -9.54 -2.17
N ARG A 2 2.83 -9.40 -2.38
CA ARG A 2 2.06 -10.23 -3.31
C ARG A 2 1.15 -9.34 -4.16
N ASP A 3 0.89 -9.78 -5.38
CA ASP A 3 -0.08 -9.19 -6.29
C ASP A 3 -1.33 -10.08 -6.37
N GLY A 4 -2.52 -9.48 -6.44
CA GLY A 4 -3.79 -10.19 -6.50
C GLY A 4 -4.89 -9.35 -7.15
N ALA A 5 -6.13 -9.86 -7.13
CA ALA A 5 -7.26 -9.24 -7.84
C ALA A 5 -7.58 -7.80 -7.37
N ALA A 6 -7.20 -7.44 -6.15
CA ALA A 6 -7.36 -6.09 -5.59
C ALA A 6 -6.01 -5.34 -5.48
N GLY A 7 -5.03 -5.69 -6.33
CA GLY A 7 -3.72 -5.06 -6.35
C GLY A 7 -2.74 -5.61 -5.31
N LEU A 8 -1.79 -4.76 -4.90
CA LEU A 8 -0.67 -5.12 -4.05
C LEU A 8 -1.07 -5.26 -2.58
N PHE A 9 -0.59 -6.32 -1.94
CA PHE A 9 -0.73 -6.53 -0.50
C PHE A 9 0.49 -7.22 0.10
N LEU A 10 0.74 -6.97 1.39
CA LEU A 10 1.67 -7.75 2.18
C LEU A 10 0.92 -8.91 2.83
N ALA A 11 1.56 -10.08 2.83
CA ALA A 11 1.06 -11.29 3.45
C ALA A 11 2.14 -11.88 4.35
N ALA A 12 1.72 -12.53 5.43
CA ALA A 12 2.63 -13.27 6.30
C ALA A 12 3.44 -14.31 5.51
N SER A 13 4.69 -14.54 5.92
CA SER A 13 5.60 -15.48 5.25
C SER A 13 5.07 -16.92 5.23
N LYS A 14 4.35 -17.33 6.29
CA LYS A 14 3.75 -18.66 6.44
C LYS A 14 2.35 -18.79 5.84
N PHE A 15 1.97 -17.91 4.90
CA PHE A 15 0.72 -18.07 4.15
C PHE A 15 0.75 -19.37 3.32
N PRO A 16 -0.33 -20.19 3.27
CA PRO A 16 -1.71 -19.91 3.69
C PRO A 16 -2.06 -20.29 5.13
N LYS A 17 -1.11 -20.80 5.92
CA LYS A 17 -1.34 -21.20 7.33
C LYS A 17 -1.62 -19.99 8.21
N ILE A 18 -0.88 -18.89 8.01
CA ILE A 18 -1.15 -17.59 8.63
C ILE A 18 -1.73 -16.68 7.54
N ARG A 19 -2.99 -16.27 7.72
CA ARG A 19 -3.77 -15.50 6.75
C ARG A 19 -3.83 -14.00 7.06
N GLU A 20 -2.85 -13.50 7.81
CA GLU A 20 -2.72 -12.07 8.06
C GLU A 20 -2.22 -11.38 6.78
N THR A 21 -2.94 -10.35 6.36
CA THR A 21 -2.62 -9.54 5.19
C THR A 21 -2.87 -8.06 5.51
N ARG A 22 -2.09 -7.18 4.89
CA ARG A 22 -2.27 -5.72 5.02
C ARG A 22 -1.85 -4.97 3.76
N ALA A 23 -2.30 -3.73 3.64
CA ALA A 23 -1.80 -2.81 2.63
C ALA A 23 -0.29 -2.50 2.86
N PRO A 24 0.53 -2.46 1.80
CA PRO A 24 1.91 -2.00 1.91
C PRO A 24 1.94 -0.48 2.12
N LYS A 25 2.89 0.00 2.91
CA LYS A 25 3.21 1.42 2.97
C LYS A 25 4.01 1.84 1.75
N VAL A 26 3.87 3.09 1.31
CA VAL A 26 4.65 3.61 0.16
C VAL A 26 6.15 3.55 0.47
N ALA A 27 6.55 3.93 1.68
CA ALA A 27 7.94 3.84 2.14
C ALA A 27 8.51 2.40 2.07
N GLU A 28 7.69 1.38 2.39
CA GLU A 28 8.11 -0.02 2.29
C GLU A 28 8.32 -0.43 0.83
N LEU A 29 7.44 -0.01 -0.08
CA LEU A 29 7.59 -0.27 -1.51
C LEU A 29 8.85 0.38 -2.09
N ARG A 30 9.23 1.57 -1.60
CA ARG A 30 10.46 2.27 -2.02
C ARG A 30 11.72 1.46 -1.73
N SER A 31 11.76 0.73 -0.60
CA SER A 31 12.89 -0.14 -0.25
C SER A 31 13.06 -1.34 -1.19
N VAL A 32 11.98 -1.77 -1.84
CA VAL A 32 11.96 -2.88 -2.82
C VAL A 32 11.69 -2.40 -4.25
N ALA A 33 11.89 -1.11 -4.53
CA ALA A 33 11.53 -0.47 -5.80
C ALA A 33 12.11 -1.19 -7.03
N ALA A 34 13.34 -1.70 -6.92
CA ALA A 34 14.01 -2.43 -8.00
C ALA A 34 13.36 -3.79 -8.33
N GLN A 35 12.63 -4.39 -7.38
CA GLN A 35 11.93 -5.66 -7.55
C GLN A 35 10.44 -5.47 -7.88
N LEU A 36 9.96 -4.23 -7.86
CA LEU A 36 8.57 -3.91 -8.10
C LEU A 36 8.27 -3.96 -9.59
N ASP A 37 7.18 -4.63 -9.96
CA ASP A 37 6.72 -4.71 -11.35
C ASP A 37 6.57 -3.29 -11.96
N PRO A 38 7.03 -3.07 -13.21
CA PRO A 38 6.88 -1.79 -13.90
C PRO A 38 5.48 -1.17 -13.82
N LYS A 39 4.43 -1.99 -13.80
CA LYS A 39 3.04 -1.52 -13.70
C LYS A 39 2.70 -0.81 -12.39
N TYR A 40 3.51 -0.98 -11.34
CA TYR A 40 3.31 -0.35 -10.03
C TYR A 40 4.32 0.75 -9.71
N GLN A 41 5.26 1.04 -10.62
CA GLN A 41 6.29 2.07 -10.40
C GLN A 41 5.67 3.46 -10.19
N PHE A 42 4.48 3.73 -10.75
CA PHE A 42 3.76 4.99 -10.54
C PHE A 42 3.46 5.27 -9.06
N ILE A 43 3.29 4.24 -8.23
CA ILE A 43 3.00 4.38 -6.79
C ILE A 43 4.18 5.02 -6.06
N LEU A 44 5.41 4.78 -6.52
CA LEU A 44 6.62 5.30 -5.87
C LEU A 44 6.75 6.83 -5.98
N GLN A 45 5.96 7.45 -6.85
CA GLN A 45 5.87 8.91 -6.97
C GLN A 45 5.03 9.53 -5.85
N ALA A 46 4.19 8.73 -5.17
CA ALA A 46 3.42 9.20 -4.04
C ALA A 46 4.32 9.53 -2.84
N PRO A 47 3.90 10.47 -1.97
CA PRO A 47 4.64 10.82 -0.77
C PRO A 47 4.58 9.69 0.25
N ASP A 48 5.64 9.55 1.06
CA ASP A 48 5.71 8.52 2.10
C ASP A 48 4.86 8.86 3.34
N VAL A 49 4.58 10.15 3.54
CA VAL A 49 3.74 10.70 4.61
C VAL A 49 2.77 11.75 4.06
N ASP A 50 1.63 11.92 4.72
CA ASP A 50 0.70 13.00 4.44
C ASP A 50 1.18 14.35 5.05
N PRO A 51 0.49 15.48 4.78
CA PRO A 51 0.85 16.78 5.37
C PRO A 51 0.79 16.85 6.90
N GLU A 52 0.09 15.92 7.56
CA GLU A 52 -0.01 15.80 9.01
C GLU A 52 1.03 14.82 9.60
N GLY A 53 1.88 14.23 8.75
CA GLY A 53 2.94 13.30 9.14
C GLY A 53 2.50 11.84 9.28
N ASN A 54 1.28 11.49 8.86
CA ASN A 54 0.79 10.11 8.91
C ASN A 54 1.36 9.29 7.74
N PRO A 55 1.76 8.03 7.96
CA PRO A 55 2.28 7.17 6.91
C PRO A 55 1.23 6.89 5.83
N THR A 56 1.68 6.90 4.58
CA THR A 56 0.84 6.58 3.43
C THR A 56 0.87 5.09 3.09
N VAL A 57 -0.27 4.60 2.64
CA VAL A 57 -0.52 3.19 2.30
C VAL A 57 -1.21 3.09 0.95
N VAL A 58 -0.89 2.02 0.23
CA VAL A 58 -1.49 1.71 -1.06
C VAL A 58 -2.81 0.99 -0.84
N LYS A 59 -3.89 1.58 -1.34
CA LYS A 59 -5.23 1.02 -1.28
C LYS A 59 -5.75 0.76 -2.69
N PHE A 60 -6.82 -0.02 -2.77
CA PHE A 60 -7.48 -0.33 -4.04
C PHE A 60 -8.95 0.05 -3.98
N SER A 61 -9.38 0.88 -4.92
CA SER A 61 -10.77 1.25 -5.10
C SER A 61 -11.46 0.20 -5.94
N ARG A 62 -12.37 -0.58 -5.34
CA ARG A 62 -13.19 -1.55 -6.09
C ARG A 62 -14.12 -0.87 -7.09
N LYS A 63 -14.58 0.34 -6.77
CA LYS A 63 -15.47 1.13 -7.64
C LYS A 63 -14.76 1.56 -8.93
N ASN A 64 -13.52 2.03 -8.79
CA ASN A 64 -12.75 2.56 -9.91
C ASN A 64 -11.74 1.53 -10.47
N GLN A 65 -11.74 0.32 -9.91
CA GLN A 65 -10.77 -0.77 -10.18
C GLN A 65 -9.31 -0.30 -10.28
N SER A 66 -8.93 0.66 -9.43
CA SER A 66 -7.64 1.35 -9.49
C SER A 66 -7.01 1.48 -8.10
N GLN A 67 -5.69 1.57 -8.09
CA GLN A 67 -4.94 1.85 -6.87
C GLN A 67 -4.94 3.34 -6.57
N TYR A 68 -5.04 3.66 -5.30
CA TYR A 68 -4.95 5.02 -4.78
C TYR A 68 -4.10 5.01 -3.50
N VAL A 69 -3.58 6.15 -3.11
CA VAL A 69 -2.80 6.27 -1.89
C VAL A 69 -3.67 6.93 -0.83
N GLY A 70 -3.75 6.35 0.35
CA GLY A 70 -4.38 6.97 1.52
C GLY A 70 -3.37 7.10 2.64
N SER A 71 -3.70 7.84 3.70
CA SER A 71 -2.91 7.77 4.93
C SER A 71 -3.69 7.12 6.07
N GLU A 72 -2.94 6.58 7.02
CA GLU A 72 -3.46 5.94 8.22
C GLU A 72 -2.72 6.48 9.43
N THR A 73 -3.45 6.74 10.51
CA THR A 73 -2.86 7.15 11.78
C THR A 73 -1.92 6.05 12.31
N PRO A 74 -1.03 6.36 13.27
CA PRO A 74 -0.20 5.35 13.91
C PRO A 74 -0.98 4.19 14.56
N GLU A 75 -2.26 4.43 14.91
CA GLU A 75 -3.19 3.42 15.44
C GLU A 75 -3.83 2.54 14.34
N GLY A 76 -3.55 2.80 13.06
CA GLY A 76 -4.14 2.08 11.92
C GLY A 76 -5.53 2.57 11.51
N LYS A 77 -5.95 3.78 11.94
CA LYS A 77 -7.23 4.36 11.51
C LYS A 77 -7.02 5.15 10.22
N GLN A 78 -7.92 5.00 9.26
CA GLN A 78 -7.87 5.78 8.01
C GLN A 78 -8.10 7.27 8.28
N THR A 79 -7.27 8.11 7.68
CA THR A 79 -7.43 9.57 7.71
C THR A 79 -8.38 10.03 6.59
N LYS A 80 -8.61 11.35 6.49
CA LYS A 80 -9.34 11.95 5.36
C LYS A 80 -8.46 12.22 4.14
N TRP A 81 -7.16 11.92 4.19
CA TRP A 81 -6.23 12.23 3.13
C TRP A 81 -6.10 11.07 2.15
N SER A 82 -6.20 11.38 0.85
CA SER A 82 -6.01 10.42 -0.24
C SER A 82 -5.55 11.11 -1.53
N LEU A 83 -4.79 10.38 -2.35
CA LEU A 83 -4.27 10.75 -3.65
C LEU A 83 -4.68 9.74 -4.72
#